data_AF-A0A6A8M519-F1
#
_entry.id   AF-A0A6A8M519-F1
#
_cell.length_a   1.000
_cell.length_b   1.000
_cell.length_c   1.000
_cell.angle_alpha   90.00
_cell.angle_beta   90.00
_cell.angle_gamma   90.00
#
_symmetry.space_group_name_H-M   'P 1'
#
loop_
_entity.id
_entity.type
_entity.pdbx_description
1 polymer ?
#
loop_
_entity_poly.entity_id
_entity_poly.type
_entity_poly.pdbx_seq_one_letter_code
_entity_poly.pdbx_strand_id
1 'polypeptide(L)' 'MAKSKLIKDTTRAEREEIIKLALAGCGNGSCDNCGSCSLGAGDPYGTYQPYIDGEMEIADINMMVAERNAKLFGLQRG' A
#
# COMPACT_ATOMS: atom_id res chain seq x y z
N MET A 1 -16.71 6.31 15.24
CA MET A 1 -16.48 6.90 13.90
C MET A 1 -15.12 6.43 13.40
N ALA A 2 -15.04 5.86 12.20
CA ALA A 2 -13.73 5.55 11.62
C ALA A 2 -13.02 6.87 11.25
N LYS A 3 -11.73 6.99 11.54
CA LYS A 3 -10.93 8.16 11.16
C LYS A 3 -10.82 8.21 9.62
N SER A 4 -10.97 9.41 9.03
CA SER A 4 -10.83 9.59 7.58
C SER A 4 -9.44 9.18 7.11
N LYS A 5 -9.36 8.65 5.89
CA LYS A 5 -8.11 8.30 5.20
C LYS A 5 -7.93 9.13 3.92
N LEU A 6 -8.75 10.15 3.69
CA LEU A 6 -8.63 11.00 2.50
C LEU A 6 -7.51 12.01 2.71
N ILE A 7 -6.78 12.34 1.64
CA ILE A 7 -5.68 13.31 1.71
C ILE A 7 -6.18 14.66 2.23
N LYS A 8 -7.34 15.11 1.76
CA LYS A 8 -7.96 16.38 2.20
C LYS A 8 -8.27 16.45 3.70
N ASP A 9 -8.44 15.31 4.37
CA ASP A 9 -8.83 15.22 5.77
C ASP A 9 -7.65 14.78 6.67
N THR A 10 -6.44 14.66 6.12
CA THR A 10 -5.29 14.09 6.82
C THR A 10 -4.02 14.89 6.59
N THR A 11 -3.16 14.91 7.61
CA THR A 11 -1.78 15.38 7.48
C THR A 11 -0.86 14.28 6.93
N ARG A 12 0.31 14.66 6.41
CA ARG A 12 1.35 13.70 6.03
C ARG A 12 1.65 12.68 7.13
N ALA A 13 1.83 13.15 8.37
CA ALA A 13 2.16 12.29 9.51
C ALA A 13 1.04 11.30 9.83
N GLU A 14 -0.22 11.71 9.70
CA GLU A 14 -1.35 10.81 9.87
C GLU A 14 -1.43 9.77 8.75
N ARG A 15 -1.11 10.13 7.52
CA ARG A 15 -1.05 9.18 6.40
C ARG A 15 0.08 8.17 6.59
N GLU A 16 1.24 8.62 7.05
CA GLU A 16 2.35 7.74 7.41
C GLU A 16 1.95 6.75 8.50
N GLU A 17 1.27 7.20 9.56
CA GLU A 17 0.76 6.33 10.63
C GLU A 17 -0.31 5.35 10.11
N ILE A 18 -1.20 5.78 9.22
CA ILE A 18 -2.19 4.92 8.57
C ILE A 18 -1.48 3.77 7.82
N ILE A 19 -0.43 4.07 7.04
CA ILE A 19 0.33 3.06 6.30
C ILE A 19 1.12 2.15 7.25
N LYS A 20 1.78 2.72 8.28
CA LYS A 20 2.48 1.95 9.31
C LYS A 20 1.56 0.93 9.99
N LEU A 21 0.38 1.37 10.43
CA LEU A 21 -0.62 0.51 11.08
C LEU A 21 -1.19 -0.54 10.12
N ALA A 22 -1.43 -0.18 8.84
CA ALA A 22 -1.89 -1.11 7.83
C ALA A 22 -0.87 -2.23 7.55
N LEU A 23 0.42 -1.91 7.65
CA LEU A 23 1.52 -2.85 7.41
C LEU A 23 2.04 -3.54 8.70
N ALA A 24 1.58 -3.11 9.88
CA ALA A 24 2.01 -3.65 11.16
C ALA A 24 1.75 -5.17 11.28
N GLY A 25 0.66 -5.67 10.66
CA GLY A 25 0.33 -7.09 10.59
C GLY A 25 1.33 -7.94 9.79
N CYS A 26 2.18 -7.31 8.97
CA CYS A 26 3.29 -7.94 8.25
C CYS A 26 4.64 -7.71 8.93
N GLY A 27 4.67 -7.51 10.25
CA GLY A 27 5.87 -7.26 11.03
C GLY A 27 6.46 -5.87 10.76
N ASN A 28 5.71 -4.83 11.11
CA ASN A 28 6.10 -3.41 10.93
C ASN A 28 6.31 -2.97 9.47
N GLY A 29 5.78 -3.73 8.51
CA GLY A 29 6.03 -3.51 7.08
C GLY A 29 7.44 -3.90 6.63
N SER A 30 8.15 -4.71 7.41
CA SER A 30 9.41 -5.31 6.95
C SER A 30 9.16 -6.46 5.98
N CYS A 31 10.04 -6.53 4.98
CA CYS A 31 10.17 -7.60 4.00
C CYS A 31 10.29 -9.00 4.65
N ASP A 32 10.88 -9.07 5.85
CA ASP A 32 11.27 -10.33 6.50
C ASP A 32 10.11 -11.12 7.12
N ASN A 33 9.02 -10.44 7.51
CA ASN A 33 7.85 -11.08 8.14
C ASN A 33 6.65 -11.16 7.19
N CYS A 34 6.80 -10.64 5.98
CA CYS A 34 5.79 -10.61 4.94
C CYS A 34 6.35 -11.33 3.71
N GLY A 35 6.05 -12.63 3.55
CA GLY A 35 6.60 -13.47 2.46
C GLY A 35 6.40 -12.94 1.03
N SER A 36 5.63 -11.86 0.85
CA SER A 36 5.47 -11.14 -0.42
C SER A 36 6.78 -10.53 -0.93
N CYS A 37 7.66 -10.07 -0.05
CA CYS A 37 8.82 -9.28 -0.46
C CYS A 37 9.95 -10.18 -1.02
N SER A 38 10.15 -11.38 -0.46
CA SER A 38 11.00 -12.45 -1.02
C SER A 38 10.50 -13.02 -2.35
N LEU A 39 9.22 -12.78 -2.69
CA LEU A 39 8.59 -13.21 -3.95
C LEU A 39 8.59 -12.10 -5.02
N GLY A 40 9.30 -10.99 -4.79
CA GLY A 40 9.39 -9.87 -5.74
C GLY A 40 8.14 -8.98 -5.77
N ALA A 41 7.30 -9.00 -4.74
CA ALA A 41 6.10 -8.15 -4.67
C ALA A 41 6.41 -6.65 -4.48
N GLY A 42 7.66 -6.28 -4.19
CA GLY A 42 8.11 -4.90 -4.00
C GLY A 42 7.95 -4.40 -2.57
N ASP A 43 8.47 -3.19 -2.32
CA ASP A 43 8.35 -2.52 -1.03
C ASP A 43 6.92 -1.92 -0.87
N PRO A 44 6.13 -2.38 0.12
CA PRO A 44 4.81 -1.83 0.36
C PRO A 44 4.85 -0.36 0.78
N TYR A 45 5.90 0.13 1.45
CA TYR A 45 6.01 1.56 1.77
C TYR A 45 6.18 2.41 0.52
N GLY A 46 7.11 2.04 -0.37
CA GLY A 46 7.30 2.71 -1.66
C GLY A 46 6.04 2.73 -2.52
N THR A 47 5.21 1.68 -2.45
CA THR A 47 3.93 1.63 -3.17
C THR A 47 2.95 2.72 -2.72
N TYR A 48 2.90 3.03 -1.42
CA TYR A 48 1.99 4.03 -0.85
C TYR A 48 2.64 5.41 -0.61
N GLN A 49 3.89 5.62 -1.02
CA GLN A 49 4.59 6.89 -0.89
C GLN A 49 3.82 8.08 -1.51
N PRO A 50 3.17 7.96 -2.70
CA PRO A 50 2.37 9.05 -3.26
C PRO A 50 1.18 9.45 -2.38
N TYR A 51 0.60 8.50 -1.65
CA TYR A 51 -0.45 8.80 -0.66
C TYR A 51 0.15 9.55 0.52
N ILE A 52 1.28 9.12 1.08
CA ILE A 52 1.96 9.82 2.17
C ILE A 52 2.32 11.26 1.76
N ASP A 53 2.81 11.45 0.54
CA ASP A 53 3.16 12.76 -0.03
C ASP A 53 1.93 13.64 -0.32
N GLY A 54 0.74 13.03 -0.41
CA GLY A 54 -0.52 13.74 -0.68
C GLY A 54 -0.75 13.99 -2.17
N GLU A 55 -0.11 13.20 -3.02
CA GLU A 55 -0.16 13.32 -4.48
C GLU A 55 -1.25 12.44 -5.11
N MET A 56 -1.61 11.31 -4.46
CA MET A 56 -2.57 10.35 -4.98
C MET A 56 -3.35 9.66 -3.86
N GLU A 57 -4.67 9.51 -4.03
CA GLU A 57 -5.50 8.85 -3.01
C GLU A 57 -5.17 7.35 -2.90
N ILE A 58 -5.30 6.81 -1.69
CA ILE A 58 -4.99 5.39 -1.42
C ILE A 58 -5.84 4.44 -2.27
N ALA A 59 -7.06 4.85 -2.64
CA ALA A 59 -7.94 4.08 -3.50
C ALA A 59 -7.40 3.94 -4.93
N ASP A 60 -6.81 5.00 -5.48
CA ASP A 60 -6.24 5.01 -6.83
C ASP A 60 -4.99 4.13 -6.87
N ILE A 61 -4.14 4.22 -5.85
CA ILE A 61 -2.96 3.35 -5.70
C ILE A 61 -3.39 1.87 -5.64
N ASN A 62 -4.40 1.54 -4.84
CA ASN A 62 -4.91 0.16 -4.74
C ASN A 62 -5.40 -0.36 -6.10
N MET A 63 -6.10 0.46 -6.87
CA MET A 63 -6.55 0.10 -8.21
C MET A 63 -5.38 -0.15 -9.16
N MET A 64 -4.37 0.73 -9.18
CA MET A 64 -3.16 0.55 -9.99
C MET A 64 -2.40 -0.73 -9.64
N VAL A 65 -2.27 -1.04 -8.34
CA VAL A 65 -1.63 -2.28 -7.88
C VAL A 65 -2.44 -3.50 -8.29
N ALA A 66 -3.77 -3.46 -8.15
CA ALA A 66 -4.65 -4.53 -8.57
C ALA A 66 -4.55 -4.79 -10.09
N GLU A 67 -4.56 -3.72 -10.90
CA GLU A 67 -4.39 -3.81 -12.35
C GLU A 67 -3.01 -4.36 -12.74
N ARG A 68 -1.93 -3.89 -12.09
CA ARG A 68 -0.58 -4.41 -12.30
C ARG A 68 -0.53 -5.91 -12.00
N ASN A 69 -1.07 -6.32 -10.86
CA ASN A 69 -1.09 -7.73 -10.46
C ASN A 69 -1.96 -8.57 -11.40
N ALA A 70 -3.10 -8.05 -11.87
CA ALA A 70 -3.91 -8.71 -12.89
C ALA A 70 -3.14 -8.88 -14.21
N LYS A 71 -2.33 -7.90 -14.64
CA LYS A 71 -1.49 -8.04 -15.84
C LYS A 71 -0.34 -9.04 -15.65
N LEU A 72 0.32 -9.01 -14.49
CA LEU A 72 1.46 -9.87 -14.19
C LEU A 72 1.07 -11.33 -13.94
N PHE A 73 -0.02 -11.56 -13.20
CA PHE A 73 -0.43 -12.89 -12.72
C PHE A 73 -1.74 -13.39 -13.34
N GLY A 74 -2.52 -12.52 -13.99
CA GLY A 74 -3.79 -12.89 -14.62
C GLY A 74 -3.67 -13.70 -15.91
N LEU A 75 -2.45 -13.93 -16.41
CA LEU A 75 -2.18 -14.87 -17.52
C LEU A 75 -2.02 -16.33 -17.06
N GLN A 76 -2.12 -16.63 -15.75
CA GLN A 76 -1.92 -17.98 -15.20
C GLN A 76 -3.20 -18.71 -14.77
N ARG A 77 -4.39 -18.16 -15.03
CA ARG A 77 -5.67 -18.87 -14.83
C ARG A 77 -6.26 -19.30 -16.17
N GLY A 78 -5.54 -20.18 -16.86
CA GLY A 78 -6.05 -21.04 -17.92
C GLY A 78 -6.16 -22.47 -17.39
#